data_AF-A0A644U049-F1
#
_entry.id   AF-A0A644U049-F1
#
_cell.length_a   1.000
_cell.length_b   1.000
_cell.length_c   1.000
_cell.angle_alpha   90.00
_cell.angle_beta   90.00
_cell.angle_gamma   90.00
#
_symmetry.space_group_name_H-M   'P 1'
#
loop_
_entity.id
_entity.type
_entity.pdbx_description
1 polymer ?
#
loop_
_entity_poly.entity_id
_entity_poly.type
_entity_poly.pdbx_seq_one_letter_code
_entity_poly.pdbx_strand_id
1 'polypeptide(L)'
;MAIRFLYPCYFDASLTRASGRRVAKSLAVSAPNMAMISRAAKVCGISVLAEERDAHHPAQWHKSGGRIQVEYAGSKEELLKKVSHKLGGK
;
A
#
# COMPACT_ATOMS: atom_id res chain seq x y z
N MET A 1 4.74 -18.26 4.91
CA MET A 1 4.12 -16.92 4.95
C MET A 1 5.17 -15.88 5.27
N ALA A 2 5.03 -14.66 4.76
CA ALA A 2 5.98 -13.58 5.02
C ALA A 2 5.26 -12.32 5.51
N ILE A 3 5.89 -11.62 6.46
CA ILE A 3 5.44 -10.30 6.90
C ILE A 3 5.82 -9.27 5.83
N ARG A 4 4.86 -8.43 5.45
CA ARG A 4 5.02 -7.41 4.41
C ARG A 4 4.46 -6.08 4.91
N PHE A 5 5.14 -4.98 4.59
CA PHE A 5 4.67 -3.62 4.93
C PHE A 5 4.11 -2.89 3.70
N LEU A 6 2.92 -2.31 3.80
CA LEU A 6 2.31 -1.51 2.74
C LEU A 6 2.20 -0.06 3.20
N TYR A 7 2.82 0.84 2.45
CA TYR A 7 2.72 2.29 2.65
C TYR A 7 1.72 2.87 1.66
N PRO A 8 0.98 3.94 2.01
CA PRO A 8 0.08 4.61 1.06
C PRO A 8 0.77 5.14 -0.19
N CYS A 9 1.99 5.66 -0.06
CA CYS A 9 2.75 6.18 -1.20
C CYS A 9 2.99 5.14 -2.31
N TYR A 10 2.90 3.83 -2.01
CA TYR A 10 3.02 2.77 -3.01
C TYR A 10 1.92 2.84 -4.07
N PHE A 11 0.74 3.35 -3.71
CA PHE A 11 -0.47 3.37 -4.53
C PHE A 11 -0.85 4.77 -5.02
N ASP A 12 -0.02 5.78 -4.76
CA ASP A 12 -0.37 7.18 -5.04
C ASP A 12 -0.05 7.54 -6.49
N ALA A 13 -1.09 7.89 -7.26
CA ALA A 13 -0.99 8.25 -8.67
C ALA A 13 -0.29 9.60 -8.90
N SER A 14 -0.25 10.47 -7.88
CA SER A 14 0.42 11.77 -7.93
C SER A 14 1.94 11.66 -7.77
N LEU A 15 2.43 10.56 -7.18
CA LEU A 15 3.85 10.36 -6.91
C LEU A 15 4.55 9.65 -8.06
N THR A 16 5.83 9.95 -8.28
CA THR A 16 6.70 9.17 -9.19
C THR A 16 7.15 7.85 -8.56
N ARG A 17 7.80 6.98 -9.35
CA ARG A 17 8.44 5.77 -8.83
C ARG A 17 9.50 6.08 -7.78
N ALA A 18 10.34 7.09 -8.06
CA ALA A 18 11.40 7.54 -7.14
C ALA A 18 10.82 8.13 -5.84
N SER A 19 9.67 8.78 -5.91
CA SER A 19 8.97 9.35 -4.75
C SER A 19 8.15 8.32 -3.95
N GLY A 20 8.21 7.03 -4.32
CA GLY A 20 7.61 5.93 -3.55
C GLY A 20 6.52 5.14 -4.26
N ARG A 21 5.99 5.57 -5.40
CA ARG A 21 4.95 4.79 -6.12
C ARG A 21 5.51 3.45 -6.56
N ARG A 22 4.87 2.35 -6.17
CA ARG A 22 5.29 0.98 -6.51
C ARG A 22 4.39 0.28 -7.51
N VAL A 23 3.25 0.86 -7.86
CA VAL A 23 2.36 0.31 -8.89
C VAL A 23 2.36 1.16 -10.16
N ALA A 24 1.87 0.58 -11.26
CA ALA A 24 1.67 1.33 -12.50
C ALA A 24 0.68 2.47 -12.28
N LYS A 25 0.77 3.55 -13.06
CA LYS A 25 -0.08 4.72 -12.87
C LYS A 25 -1.57 4.40 -13.09
N SER A 26 -1.89 3.46 -13.97
CA SER A 26 -3.26 2.95 -14.19
C SER A 26 -3.85 2.23 -12.97
N LEU A 27 -2.98 1.57 -12.20
CA LEU A 27 -3.34 0.84 -10.98
C LEU A 27 -3.27 1.71 -9.72
N ALA A 28 -2.74 2.92 -9.81
CA ALA A 28 -2.62 3.84 -8.70
C ALA A 28 -3.92 4.66 -8.54
N VAL A 29 -4.16 5.18 -7.33
CA VAL A 29 -5.31 6.02 -7.00
C VAL A 29 -4.86 7.39 -6.51
N SER A 30 -5.74 8.39 -6.55
CA SER A 30 -5.47 9.71 -5.99
C SER A 30 -5.54 9.67 -4.46
N ALA A 31 -4.54 10.25 -3.80
CA ALA A 31 -4.49 10.44 -2.34
C ALA A 31 -4.87 9.19 -1.51
N PRO A 32 -4.20 8.04 -1.71
CA PRO A 32 -4.45 6.86 -0.90
C PRO A 32 -4.13 7.12 0.57
N ASN A 33 -4.93 6.55 1.47
CA ASN A 33 -4.66 6.59 2.90
C ASN A 33 -4.61 5.17 3.50
N MET A 34 -4.14 5.07 4.73
CA MET A 34 -3.96 3.79 5.42
C MET A 34 -5.27 2.99 5.54
N ALA A 35 -6.37 3.66 5.88
CA ALA A 35 -7.66 3.02 6.08
C ALA A 35 -8.18 2.37 4.78
N MET A 36 -8.01 3.05 3.64
CA MET A 36 -8.36 2.50 2.33
C MET A 36 -7.58 1.22 2.02
N ILE A 37 -6.27 1.22 2.30
CA ILE A 37 -5.39 0.07 2.03
C ILE A 37 -5.73 -1.09 2.98
N SER A 38 -5.94 -0.81 4.26
CA SER A 38 -6.34 -1.82 5.26
C SER A 38 -7.66 -2.49 4.86
N ARG A 39 -8.66 -1.70 4.47
CA ARG A 39 -9.93 -2.21 3.95
C ARG A 39 -9.75 -3.04 2.69
N ALA A 40 -8.96 -2.56 1.73
CA ALA A 40 -8.69 -3.26 0.48
C ALA A 40 -8.01 -4.62 0.74
N ALA A 41 -7.00 -4.65 1.61
CA ALA A 41 -6.31 -5.88 2.01
C ALA A 41 -7.27 -6.89 2.65
N LYS A 42 -8.10 -6.44 3.61
CA LYS A 42 -9.11 -7.28 4.27
C LYS A 42 -10.10 -7.88 3.29
N VAL A 43 -10.60 -7.10 2.33
CA VAL A 43 -11.53 -7.61 1.29
C VAL A 43 -10.86 -8.62 0.36
N CYS A 44 -9.55 -8.51 0.13
CA CYS A 44 -8.77 -9.50 -0.61
C CYS A 44 -8.42 -10.75 0.21
N GLY A 45 -8.94 -10.90 1.44
CA GLY A 45 -8.62 -12.02 2.33
C GLY A 45 -7.20 -11.99 2.88
N ILE A 46 -6.55 -10.82 2.90
CA ILE A 46 -5.20 -10.65 3.41
C ILE A 46 -5.27 -10.25 4.89
N SER A 47 -4.56 -10.98 5.75
CA SER A 47 -4.50 -10.69 7.17
C SER A 47 -3.71 -9.40 7.43
N VAL A 48 -4.36 -8.42 8.07
CA VAL A 48 -3.72 -7.18 8.53
C VAL A 48 -3.38 -7.35 10.00
N LEU A 49 -2.09 -7.36 10.31
CA LEU A 49 -1.56 -7.63 11.64
C LEU A 49 -1.48 -6.37 12.50
N ALA A 50 -1.09 -5.25 11.89
CA ALA A 50 -0.92 -3.97 12.60
C ALA A 50 -1.11 -2.77 11.66
N GLU A 51 -1.54 -1.66 12.25
CA GLU A 51 -1.65 -0.35 11.61
C GLU A 51 -0.73 0.62 12.36
N GLU A 52 0.41 0.98 11.76
CA GLU A 52 1.43 1.82 12.39
C GLU A 52 1.33 3.25 11.83
N ARG A 53 0.71 4.15 12.60
CA ARG A 53 0.42 5.53 12.16
C ARG A 53 1.66 6.42 12.07
N ASP A 54 2.62 6.20 12.95
CA ASP A 54 3.85 6.99 13.05
C ASP A 54 4.95 6.50 12.11
N ALA A 55 4.68 5.47 11.30
CA ALA A 55 5.65 4.96 10.34
C ALA A 55 5.74 5.87 9.11
N HIS A 56 6.97 6.10 8.66
CA HIS A 56 7.24 6.92 7.48
C HIS A 56 7.96 6.12 6.40
N HIS A 57 7.59 6.35 5.14
CA HIS A 57 8.35 5.81 4.02
C HIS A 57 9.61 6.66 3.81
N PRO A 58 10.82 6.09 3.61
CA PRO A 58 12.06 6.87 3.50
C PRO A 58 12.01 7.98 2.44
N ALA A 59 11.42 7.71 1.28
CA ALA A 59 11.25 8.71 0.21
C ALA A 59 10.18 9.78 0.50
N GLN A 60 9.43 9.65 1.60
CA GLN A 60 8.36 10.55 2.04
C GLN A 60 8.46 10.77 3.57
N TRP A 61 9.67 10.85 4.11
CA TRP A 61 9.92 10.91 5.56
C TRP A 61 9.18 12.06 6.25
N HIS A 62 9.01 13.19 5.55
CA HIS A 62 8.34 14.39 6.05
C HIS A 62 6.80 14.29 6.03
N LYS A 63 6.22 13.25 5.42
CA LYS A 63 4.77 13.02 5.37
C LYS A 63 4.38 11.91 6.32
N SER A 64 3.40 12.20 7.18
CA SER A 64 2.75 11.19 8.02
C SER A 64 1.73 10.41 7.18
N GLY A 65 2.16 9.29 6.61
CA GLY A 65 1.29 8.36 5.87
C GLY A 65 1.03 7.06 6.62
N GLY A 66 1.88 6.72 7.60
CA GLY A 66 1.86 5.44 8.27
C GLY A 66 2.08 4.26 7.33
N ARG A 67 1.92 3.04 7.86
CA ARG A 67 1.92 1.79 7.08
C ARG A 67 1.01 0.76 7.72
N ILE A 68 0.64 -0.25 6.93
CA ILE A 68 0.05 -1.47 7.46
C ILE A 68 1.02 -2.64 7.35
N GLN A 69 1.01 -3.49 8.36
CA GLN A 69 1.71 -4.78 8.37
C GLN A 69 0.71 -5.87 7.99
N VAL A 70 1.06 -6.68 6.99
CA VAL A 70 0.22 -7.78 6.51
C VAL A 70 1.00 -9.08 6.44
N GLU A 71 0.29 -10.19 6.60
CA GLU A 71 0.82 -11.52 6.31
C GLU A 71 0.41 -11.95 4.90
N TYR A 72 1.39 -12.30 4.07
CA TYR A 72 1.11 -12.72 2.70
C TYR A 72 2.09 -13.81 2.23
N ALA A 73 1.55 -14.85 1.59
CA ALA A 73 2.31 -15.99 1.08
C ALA A 73 3.10 -15.67 -0.19
N GLY A 74 2.47 -14.94 -1.11
CA GLY A 74 2.97 -14.72 -2.46
C GLY A 74 4.01 -13.60 -2.56
N SER A 75 4.29 -13.20 -3.80
CA SER A 75 5.24 -12.14 -4.08
C SER A 75 4.72 -10.76 -3.61
N LYS A 76 5.66 -9.83 -3.36
CA LYS A 76 5.30 -8.45 -3.01
C LYS A 76 4.54 -7.77 -4.15
N GLU A 77 4.90 -8.09 -5.39
CA GLU A 77 4.29 -7.51 -6.58
C GLU A 77 2.84 -7.93 -6.75
N GLU A 78 2.54 -9.23 -6.58
CA GLU A 78 1.16 -9.73 -6.58
C GLU A 78 0.31 -9.08 -5.49
N LEU A 79 0.85 -8.97 -4.27
CA LEU A 79 0.18 -8.29 -3.16
C LEU A 79 -0.20 -6.87 -3.54
N LEU A 80 0.74 -6.11 -4.09
CA LEU A 80 0.51 -4.73 -4.52
C LEU A 80 -0.55 -4.66 -5.63
N LYS A 81 -0.49 -5.54 -6.63
CA LYS A 81 -1.49 -5.58 -7.71
C LYS A 81 -2.89 -5.88 -7.17
N LYS A 82 -3.04 -6.91 -6.33
CA LYS A 82 -4.33 -7.27 -5.70
C LYS A 82 -4.95 -6.13 -4.93
N VAL A 83 -4.18 -5.49 -4.05
CA VAL A 83 -4.65 -4.36 -3.25
C VAL A 83 -5.01 -3.17 -4.15
N SER A 84 -4.23 -2.90 -5.20
CA SER A 84 -4.48 -1.81 -6.16
C SER A 84 -5.81 -1.96 -6.90
N HIS A 85 -6.12 -3.16 -7.39
CA HIS A 85 -7.39 -3.43 -8.07
C HIS A 85 -8.56 -3.18 -7.12
N LYS A 86 -8.40 -3.53 -5.84
CA LYS A 86 -9.45 -3.32 -4.84
C LYS A 86 -9.59 -1.85 -4.41
N LEU A 87 -8.53 -1.05 -4.50
CA LEU A 87 -8.57 0.39 -4.27
C LEU A 87 -9.28 1.17 -5.39
N GLY A 88 -9.47 0.56 -6.57
CA GLY A 88 -10.08 1.20 -7.74
C GLY A 88 -9.09 1.54 -8.86
N GLY A 89 -7.85 1.05 -8.79
CA GLY A 89 -6.95 1.02 -9.94
C GLY A 89 -7.49 0.11 -11.03
N LYS A 90 -7.46 0.56 -12.29
CA LYS A 90 -7.96 -0.18 -13.46
C LYS A 90 -6.90 -1.09 -14.06
#